data_AF-A0A6P0XBV1-F1
#
_entry.id   AF-A0A6P0XBV1-F1
#
_cell.length_a   1.000
_cell.length_b   1.000
_cell.length_c   1.000
_cell.angle_alpha   90.00
_cell.angle_beta   90.00
_cell.angle_gamma   90.00
#
_symmetry.space_group_name_H-M   'P 1'
#
loop_
_entity.id
_entity.type
_entity.pdbx_description
1 polymer ?
#
loop_
_entity_poly.entity_id
_entity_poly.type
_entity_poly.pdbx_seq_one_letter_code
_entity_poly.pdbx_strand_id
1 'polypeptide(L)'
;MNNQKYWQTKNLEAIQQRISWLHKQPDGIIFSQPSGIHFLTIKKIQFIIQLVLVEQVTLKMNWVQSTLNLNYPTYLIFSYTQAMMLALVWNNQPQKIYIAGFGGGSIPQIFHHYFPETVIECAEVDASILSIAQK
;
A
#
# COMPACT_ATOMS: atom_id res chain seq x y z
N MET A 1 5.36 25.28 13.53
CA MET A 1 5.64 23.87 13.15
C MET A 1 6.44 23.88 11.85
N ASN A 2 7.51 23.08 11.71
CA ASN A 2 8.19 22.89 10.42
C ASN A 2 7.17 22.36 9.39
N ASN A 3 7.14 22.91 8.16
CA ASN A 3 6.19 22.53 7.10
C ASN A 3 6.12 21.00 6.89
N GLN A 4 7.25 20.30 7.01
CA GLN A 4 7.29 18.83 6.88
C GLN A 4 6.52 18.11 8.00
N LYS A 5 6.67 18.55 9.27
CA LYS A 5 5.92 17.96 10.39
C LYS A 5 4.43 18.25 10.28
N TYR A 6 4.08 19.45 9.81
CA TYR A 6 2.69 19.81 9.55
C TYR A 6 2.07 18.90 8.46
N TRP A 7 2.79 18.71 7.35
CA TRP A 7 2.38 17.78 6.29
C TRP A 7 2.18 16.36 6.81
N GLN A 8 3.15 15.80 7.52
CA GLN A 8 3.08 14.43 8.03
C GLN A 8 1.83 14.22 8.89
N THR A 9 1.54 15.15 9.80
CA THR A 9 0.31 15.11 10.61
C THR A 9 -0.94 15.16 9.75
N LYS A 10 -1.04 16.13 8.84
CA LYS A 10 -2.22 16.31 7.98
C LYS A 10 -2.45 15.14 7.03
N ASN A 11 -1.38 14.61 6.45
CA ASN A 11 -1.45 13.46 5.56
C ASN A 11 -1.87 12.20 6.34
N LEU A 12 -1.36 11.98 7.55
CA LEU A 12 -1.79 10.86 8.39
C LEU A 12 -3.27 10.96 8.76
N GLU A 13 -3.74 12.14 9.18
CA GLU A 13 -5.17 12.40 9.45
C GLU A 13 -6.03 12.10 8.21
N ALA A 14 -5.60 12.56 7.02
CA ALA A 14 -6.32 12.33 5.77
C ALA A 14 -6.33 10.85 5.36
N ILE A 15 -5.23 10.10 5.58
CA ILE A 15 -5.18 8.66 5.35
C ILE A 15 -6.16 7.95 6.30
N GLN A 16 -6.11 8.26 7.60
CA GLN A 16 -7.00 7.69 8.61
C GLN A 16 -8.47 7.94 8.28
N GLN A 17 -8.82 9.14 7.83
CA GLN A 17 -10.17 9.47 7.39
C GLN A 17 -10.60 8.60 6.20
N ARG A 18 -9.74 8.46 5.17
CA ARG A 18 -10.02 7.65 3.97
C ARG A 18 -10.23 6.18 4.29
N ILE A 19 -9.47 5.61 5.21
CA ILE A 19 -9.55 4.19 5.59
C ILE A 19 -10.53 3.91 6.74
N SER A 20 -11.16 4.94 7.31
CA SER A 20 -12.02 4.80 8.51
C SER A 20 -13.17 3.80 8.33
N TRP A 21 -13.68 3.65 7.10
CA TRP A 21 -14.74 2.70 6.80
C TRP A 21 -14.27 1.24 6.91
N LEU A 22 -12.98 0.96 6.67
CA LEU A 22 -12.40 -0.39 6.78
C LEU A 22 -12.38 -0.90 8.22
N HIS A 23 -12.31 0.00 9.22
CA HIS A 23 -12.42 -0.40 10.62
C HIS A 23 -13.77 -1.03 10.97
N LYS A 24 -14.83 -0.65 10.24
CA LYS A 24 -16.20 -1.15 10.46
C LYS A 24 -16.48 -2.43 9.68
N GLN A 25 -15.62 -2.81 8.73
CA GLN A 25 -15.81 -4.03 7.95
C GLN A 25 -15.54 -5.27 8.81
N PRO A 26 -16.33 -6.35 8.66
CA PRO A 26 -16.02 -7.62 9.30
C PRO A 26 -14.72 -8.20 8.74
N ASP A 27 -14.14 -9.15 9.46
CA ASP A 27 -13.02 -9.93 8.94
C ASP A 27 -13.49 -10.86 7.80
N GLY A 28 -12.62 -11.10 6.83
CA GLY A 28 -12.92 -11.89 5.63
C GLY A 28 -12.52 -11.19 4.34
N ILE A 29 -13.06 -11.66 3.22
CA ILE A 29 -12.85 -11.07 1.90
C ILE A 29 -13.76 -9.84 1.79
N ILE A 30 -13.16 -8.68 1.57
CA ILE A 30 -13.87 -7.41 1.31
C ILE A 30 -14.20 -7.30 -0.18
N PHE A 31 -13.24 -7.66 -1.02
CA PHE A 31 -13.37 -7.57 -2.46
C PHE A 31 -12.52 -8.65 -3.13
N SER A 32 -13.00 -9.19 -4.25
CA SER A 32 -12.23 -10.15 -5.06
C SER A 32 -12.65 -10.02 -6.53
N GLN A 33 -11.68 -9.95 -7.44
CA GLN A 33 -11.93 -9.94 -8.87
C GLN A 33 -10.88 -10.78 -9.63
N PRO A 34 -11.24 -11.39 -10.77
CA PRO A 34 -10.26 -12.04 -11.63
C PRO A 34 -9.21 -11.05 -12.16
N SER A 35 -7.96 -11.49 -12.24
CA SER A 35 -6.89 -10.84 -12.99
C SER A 35 -5.89 -11.88 -13.52
N GLY A 36 -5.84 -12.03 -14.85
CA GLY A 36 -5.03 -13.08 -15.50
C GLY A 36 -5.38 -14.47 -14.98
N ILE A 37 -4.38 -15.17 -14.41
CA ILE A 37 -4.52 -16.51 -13.82
C ILE A 37 -4.87 -16.50 -12.31
N HIS A 38 -4.97 -15.32 -11.71
CA HIS A 38 -5.25 -15.13 -10.28
C HIS A 38 -6.60 -14.43 -10.06
N PHE A 39 -7.07 -14.43 -8.82
CA PHE A 39 -7.95 -13.39 -8.29
C PHE A 39 -7.10 -12.39 -7.51
N LEU A 40 -7.35 -11.10 -7.73
CA LEU A 40 -6.92 -10.04 -6.83
C LEU A 40 -7.93 -9.92 -5.70
N THR A 41 -7.50 -10.25 -4.49
CA THR A 41 -8.38 -10.33 -3.31
C THR A 41 -7.92 -9.36 -2.23
N ILE A 42 -8.84 -8.51 -1.76
CA ILE A 42 -8.68 -7.71 -0.56
C ILE A 42 -9.28 -8.48 0.62
N LYS A 43 -8.44 -8.79 1.61
CA LYS A 43 -8.82 -9.51 2.81
C LYS A 43 -8.55 -8.66 4.04
N LYS A 44 -9.50 -8.68 4.99
CA LYS A 44 -9.33 -8.09 6.32
C LYS A 44 -9.17 -9.17 7.38
N ILE A 45 -8.20 -8.97 8.27
CA ILE A 45 -7.98 -9.77 9.48
C ILE A 45 -7.70 -8.79 10.61
N GLN A 46 -8.64 -8.60 11.53
CA GLN A 46 -8.59 -7.59 12.57
C GLN A 46 -8.29 -6.20 12.00
N PHE A 47 -7.12 -5.63 12.29
CA PHE A 47 -6.67 -4.32 11.81
C PHE A 47 -5.79 -4.40 10.57
N ILE A 48 -5.69 -5.57 9.94
CA ILE A 48 -4.81 -5.82 8.81
C ILE A 48 -5.64 -5.95 7.53
N ILE A 49 -5.28 -5.16 6.53
CA ILE A 49 -5.77 -5.30 5.15
C ILE A 49 -4.66 -5.92 4.31
N GLN A 50 -5.00 -6.96 3.55
CA GLN A 50 -4.08 -7.67 2.67
C GLN A 50 -4.57 -7.60 1.23
N LEU A 51 -3.66 -7.28 0.32
CA LEU A 51 -3.81 -7.61 -1.10
C LEU A 51 -3.20 -8.99 -1.31
N VAL A 52 -4.01 -9.94 -1.77
CA VAL A 52 -3.63 -11.34 -1.96
C VAL A 52 -3.89 -11.75 -3.40
N LEU A 53 -2.92 -12.43 -4.00
CA LEU A 53 -3.12 -13.17 -5.24
C LEU A 53 -3.59 -14.58 -4.90
N VAL A 54 -4.75 -14.96 -5.44
CA VAL A 54 -5.34 -16.28 -5.24
C VAL A 54 -5.34 -17.01 -6.57
N GLU A 55 -4.69 -18.17 -6.67
CA GLU A 55 -4.71 -18.95 -7.91
C GLU A 55 -6.14 -19.39 -8.27
N GLN A 56 -6.55 -19.23 -9.53
CA GLN A 56 -7.91 -19.59 -9.95
C GLN A 56 -8.19 -21.09 -9.92
N VAL A 57 -7.16 -21.93 -10.05
CA VAL A 57 -7.30 -23.39 -10.08
C VAL A 57 -7.22 -24.00 -8.68
N THR A 58 -6.17 -23.66 -7.93
CA THR A 58 -5.92 -24.29 -6.62
C THR A 58 -6.60 -23.55 -5.47
N LEU A 59 -7.08 -22.33 -5.71
CA LEU A 59 -7.67 -21.41 -4.71
C LEU A 59 -6.77 -21.15 -3.51
N LYS A 60 -5.46 -21.39 -3.64
CA LYS A 60 -4.47 -21.10 -2.59
C LYS A 60 -4.32 -19.60 -2.42
N MET A 61 -4.36 -19.14 -1.17
CA MET A 61 -4.26 -17.73 -0.78
C MET A 61 -2.88 -17.37 -0.20
N ASN A 62 -1.83 -18.09 -0.59
CA ASN A 62 -0.53 -18.02 0.09
C ASN A 62 0.33 -16.83 -0.37
N TRP A 63 -0.13 -16.08 -1.38
CA TRP A 63 0.63 -15.01 -2.01
C TRP A 63 0.13 -13.63 -1.58
N VAL A 64 0.49 -13.23 -0.37
CA VAL A 64 0.25 -11.85 0.10
C VAL A 64 1.22 -10.91 -0.63
N GLN A 65 0.67 -9.98 -1.41
CA GLN A 65 1.43 -9.00 -2.18
C GLN A 65 1.71 -7.73 -1.38
N SER A 66 0.72 -7.26 -0.62
CA SER A 66 0.84 -6.07 0.19
C SER A 66 0.00 -6.16 1.45
N THR A 67 0.41 -5.45 2.49
CA THR A 67 -0.29 -5.38 3.76
C THR A 67 -0.34 -3.94 4.28
N LEU A 68 -1.48 -3.54 4.81
CA LEU A 68 -1.72 -2.27 5.50
C LEU A 68 -2.22 -2.54 6.92
N ASN A 69 -1.63 -1.90 7.92
CA ASN A 69 -2.17 -1.88 9.28
C ASN A 69 -3.02 -0.62 9.44
N LEU A 70 -4.31 -0.78 9.70
CA LEU A 70 -5.27 0.32 9.84
C LEU A 70 -4.91 1.28 10.98
N ASN A 71 -4.29 0.77 12.06
CA ASN A 71 -3.86 1.60 13.19
C ASN A 71 -2.55 2.33 12.92
N TYR A 72 -1.71 1.80 12.03
CA TYR A 72 -0.40 2.34 11.68
C TYR A 72 -0.24 2.37 10.15
N PRO A 73 -1.02 3.19 9.43
CA PRO A 73 -1.12 3.10 7.98
C PRO A 73 0.15 3.59 7.27
N THR A 74 1.03 4.31 7.98
CA THR A 74 2.35 4.75 7.52
C THR A 74 3.47 3.84 8.01
N TYR A 75 3.17 2.59 8.35
CA TYR A 75 4.17 1.59 8.72
C TYR A 75 4.27 0.48 7.66
N LEU A 76 5.50 0.22 7.22
CA LEU A 76 5.84 -0.87 6.31
C LEU A 76 5.96 -2.18 7.08
N ILE A 77 5.02 -3.11 6.87
CA ILE A 77 4.96 -4.38 7.62
C ILE A 77 6.01 -5.38 7.15
N PHE A 78 6.28 -5.45 5.84
CA PHE A 78 7.21 -6.42 5.29
C PHE A 78 8.66 -5.95 5.44
N SER A 79 9.53 -6.84 5.90
CA SER A 79 10.97 -6.56 6.06
C SER A 79 11.63 -6.11 4.75
N TYR A 80 11.25 -6.68 3.61
CA TYR A 80 11.82 -6.27 2.31
C TYR A 80 11.45 -4.82 1.98
N THR A 81 10.23 -4.38 2.28
CA THR A 81 9.80 -2.99 2.05
C THR A 81 10.55 -2.01 2.96
N GLN A 82 10.86 -2.42 4.19
CA GLN A 82 11.72 -1.63 5.09
C GLN A 82 13.17 -1.58 4.57
N ALA A 83 13.71 -2.70 4.11
CA ALA A 83 15.05 -2.78 3.54
C ALA A 83 15.21 -1.91 2.28
N MET A 84 14.15 -1.77 1.47
CA MET A 84 14.14 -0.85 0.33
C MET A 84 14.36 0.61 0.73
N MET A 85 14.03 1.01 1.97
CA MET A 85 14.30 2.37 2.45
C MET A 85 15.79 2.65 2.64
N LEU A 86 16.65 1.62 2.69
CA LEU A 86 18.11 1.79 2.79
C LEU A 86 18.70 2.56 1.60
N ALA A 87 18.02 2.60 0.45
CA ALA A 87 18.41 3.46 -0.68
C ALA A 87 18.58 4.94 -0.27
N LEU A 88 17.85 5.40 0.76
CA LEU A 88 17.93 6.77 1.28
C LEU A 88 19.27 7.09 1.98
N VAL A 89 20.08 6.08 2.32
CA VAL A 89 21.45 6.29 2.85
C VAL A 89 22.33 7.00 1.82
N TRP A 90 22.15 6.69 0.54
CA TRP A 90 22.92 7.30 -0.55
C TRP A 90 22.27 8.59 -1.07
N ASN A 91 20.95 8.71 -0.97
CA ASN A 91 20.21 9.91 -1.35
C ASN A 91 19.10 10.20 -0.34
N ASN A 92 19.39 11.06 0.63
CA ASN A 92 18.48 11.35 1.75
C ASN A 92 17.38 12.37 1.40
N GLN A 93 17.39 12.96 0.20
CA GLN A 93 16.39 13.91 -0.29
C GLN A 93 16.11 13.68 -1.78
N PRO A 94 15.55 12.52 -2.15
CA PRO A 94 15.30 12.20 -3.55
C PRO A 94 14.27 13.16 -4.15
N GLN A 95 14.60 13.80 -5.27
CA GLN A 95 13.62 14.65 -5.96
C GLN A 95 12.66 13.86 -6.86
N LYS A 96 13.09 12.69 -7.32
CA LYS A 96 12.32 11.78 -8.17
C LYS A 96 12.55 10.33 -7.75
N ILE A 97 11.48 9.56 -7.70
CA ILE A 97 11.50 8.12 -7.44
C ILE A 97 10.66 7.43 -8.50
N TYR A 98 11.25 6.44 -9.16
CA TYR A 98 10.53 5.53 -10.05
C TYR A 98 10.35 4.17 -9.35
N ILE A 99 9.14 3.62 -9.42
CA ILE A 99 8.78 2.34 -8.85
C ILE A 99 8.21 1.45 -9.96
N ALA A 100 8.90 0.35 -10.26
CA ALA A 100 8.38 -0.68 -11.13
C ALA A 100 7.49 -1.63 -10.32
N GLY A 101 6.18 -1.56 -10.55
CA GLY A 101 5.12 -2.20 -9.78
C GLY A 101 4.44 -1.22 -8.82
N PHE A 102 3.12 -1.35 -8.66
CA PHE A 102 2.36 -0.62 -7.64
C PHE A 102 2.07 -1.50 -6.42
N GLY A 103 1.82 -2.79 -6.64
CA GLY A 103 1.42 -3.72 -5.58
C GLY A 103 0.18 -3.18 -4.84
N GLY A 104 0.30 -2.95 -3.53
CA GLY A 104 -0.75 -2.30 -2.72
C GLY A 104 -0.47 -0.85 -2.35
N GLY A 105 0.49 -0.18 -3.01
CA GLY A 105 0.76 1.25 -2.80
C GLY A 105 1.52 1.62 -1.52
N SER A 106 1.94 0.66 -0.68
CA SER A 106 2.57 0.97 0.62
C SER A 106 3.88 1.75 0.49
N ILE A 107 4.75 1.38 -0.46
CA ILE A 107 6.02 2.08 -0.70
C ILE A 107 5.80 3.52 -1.20
N PRO A 108 5.05 3.78 -2.29
CA PRO A 108 4.82 5.15 -2.75
C PRO A 108 4.11 6.01 -1.68
N GLN A 109 3.19 5.42 -0.91
CA GLN A 109 2.55 6.13 0.21
C GLN A 109 3.55 6.60 1.27
N ILE A 110 4.54 5.77 1.61
CA ILE A 110 5.58 6.10 2.59
C ILE A 110 6.48 7.21 2.06
N PHE A 111 6.93 7.12 0.80
CA PHE A 111 7.71 8.20 0.22
C PHE A 111 6.93 9.52 0.18
N HIS A 112 5.66 9.49 -0.20
CA HIS A 112 4.81 10.70 -0.19
C HIS A 112 4.62 11.27 1.23
N HIS A 113 4.56 10.41 2.25
CA HIS A 113 4.45 10.84 3.65
C HIS A 113 5.71 11.57 4.14
N TYR A 114 6.90 11.02 3.87
CA TYR A 114 8.15 11.60 4.38
C TYR A 114 8.77 12.66 3.48
N PHE A 115 8.51 12.59 2.17
CA PHE A 115 9.06 13.46 1.14
C PHE A 115 7.93 14.02 0.24
N PRO A 116 7.13 14.98 0.74
CA PRO A 116 5.96 15.52 0.03
C PRO A 116 6.29 16.11 -1.35
N GLU A 117 7.50 16.66 -1.50
CA GLU A 117 7.95 17.33 -2.73
C GLU A 117 8.57 16.37 -3.76
N THR A 118 8.75 15.09 -3.40
CA THR A 118 9.32 14.09 -4.32
C THR A 118 8.29 13.70 -5.36
N VAL A 119 8.68 13.76 -6.64
CA VAL A 119 7.87 13.19 -7.73
C VAL A 119 7.99 11.67 -7.69
N ILE A 120 6.87 10.98 -7.57
CA ILE A 120 6.83 9.51 -7.49
C ILE A 120 6.07 8.99 -8.70
N GLU A 121 6.75 8.20 -9.53
CA GLU A 121 6.17 7.57 -10.71
C GLU A 121 6.12 6.06 -10.49
N CYS A 122 4.96 5.45 -10.70
CA CYS A 122 4.76 4.01 -10.60
C CYS A 122 4.32 3.45 -11.95
N ALA A 123 4.93 2.35 -12.40
CA ALA A 123 4.48 1.61 -13.57
C ALA A 123 3.91 0.27 -13.12
N GLU A 124 2.63 0.02 -13.37
CA GLU A 124 1.95 -1.24 -13.05
C GLU A 124 1.49 -1.91 -14.33
N VAL A 125 1.80 -3.20 -14.48
CA VAL A 125 1.46 -3.98 -15.68
C VAL A 125 0.02 -4.48 -15.61
N ASP A 126 -0.48 -4.75 -14.41
CA ASP A 126 -1.85 -5.20 -14.20
C ASP A 126 -2.78 -4.01 -13.88
N ALA A 127 -3.51 -3.54 -14.89
CA ALA A 127 -4.47 -2.45 -14.73
C ALA A 127 -5.56 -2.73 -13.67
N SER A 128 -5.81 -4.01 -13.34
CA SER A 128 -6.77 -4.42 -12.31
C SER A 128 -6.30 -4.05 -10.89
N ILE A 129 -5.00 -3.84 -10.69
CA ILE A 129 -4.44 -3.33 -9.42
C ILE A 129 -4.87 -1.88 -9.16
N LEU A 130 -5.01 -1.07 -10.21
CA LEU A 130 -5.46 0.31 -10.05
C LEU A 130 -6.97 0.38 -9.75
N SER A 131 -7.76 -0.50 -10.36
CA SER A 131 -9.21 -0.53 -10.15
C SER A 131 -9.58 -0.95 -8.72
N ILE A 132 -8.83 -1.91 -8.14
CA ILE A 132 -9.05 -2.39 -6.77
C ILE A 132 -8.59 -1.36 -5.73
N ALA A 133 -7.54 -0.58 -6.01
CA ALA A 133 -7.02 0.46 -5.10
C ALA A 133 -7.97 1.66 -4.96
N GLN A 134 -8.95 1.80 -5.86
CA GLN A 134 -9.96 2.87 -5.86
C GLN A 134 -11.29 2.45 -5.21
N LYS A 135 -11.42 1.20 -4.74
CA LYS A 135 -12.61 0.69 -4.06
C LYS A 135 -12.57 1.02 -2.57
#